data_AF-A0A257IVS6-F1
#
_entry.id   AF-A0A257IVS6-F1
#
_cell.length_a   1.000
_cell.length_b   1.000
_cell.length_c   1.000
_cell.angle_alpha   90.00
_cell.angle_beta   90.00
_cell.angle_gamma   90.00
#
_symmetry.space_group_name_H-M   'P 1'
#
loop_
_entity.id
_entity.type
_entity.pdbx_description
1 polymer ?
#
loop_
_entity_poly.entity_id
_entity_poly.type
_entity_poly.pdbx_seq_one_letter_code
_entity_poly.pdbx_strand_id
1 'polypeptide(L)'
;MKTLSILSLFILFSFSVNAQTIRRVNNTPGLNDPNVYATAQAAHDAAAPNDIISLEPSASPSYGSLNVLKRINIVGPGYYLDINPNNFFDKRQPNLSSITFGNGSANSTVMGIEASSISIRDVNITVSRCKVSSIGHAKSGNFVGGVESIGNNSTITNNLIGSSINGGGYASTCGGNPCTLYAGTNCTISNNLIGQYVGSMSATIINYNTFMWHSSGYNISDVIGSTVTNNIFDARSATSGYLVITTNSSGTTSSNNICLGVNGLPTGGGNINGANPNIIFIGTSNPFSTYNTNGDKDFQLAVGSPALTAAAGGTQAGAFGNGANAYRLSGVPNTPIVTSFISTGSGNNTTPLSITVSVRSNN
;
A
#
# COMPACT_ATOMS: atom_id res chain seq x y z
N MET A 1 -18.58 -24.82 -43.84
CA MET A 1 -17.18 -24.70 -43.36
C MET A 1 -16.61 -23.28 -43.53
N LYS A 2 -16.71 -22.62 -44.68
CA LYS A 2 -16.19 -21.24 -44.89
C LYS A 2 -16.80 -20.16 -43.97
N THR A 3 -18.09 -20.25 -43.65
CA THR A 3 -18.78 -19.32 -42.74
C THR A 3 -18.37 -19.47 -41.27
N LEU A 4 -18.00 -20.69 -40.85
CA LEU A 4 -17.52 -20.95 -39.49
C LEU A 4 -16.12 -20.35 -39.27
N SER A 5 -15.25 -20.44 -40.28
CA SER A 5 -13.90 -19.87 -40.25
C SER A 5 -13.89 -18.33 -40.21
N ILE A 6 -14.84 -17.66 -40.86
CA ILE A 6 -14.97 -16.19 -40.85
C ILE A 6 -15.48 -15.70 -39.49
N LEU A 7 -16.45 -16.41 -38.88
CA LEU A 7 -16.95 -16.07 -37.55
C LEU A 7 -15.87 -16.25 -36.47
N SER A 8 -15.06 -17.30 -36.56
CA SER A 8 -13.90 -17.50 -35.67
C SER A 8 -12.86 -16.39 -35.80
N LEU A 9 -12.63 -15.87 -37.02
CA LEU A 9 -11.70 -14.77 -37.26
C LEU A 9 -12.22 -13.43 -36.70
N PHE A 10 -13.52 -13.14 -36.83
CA PHE A 10 -14.14 -11.95 -36.22
C PHE A 10 -14.18 -12.00 -34.68
N ILE A 11 -14.34 -13.19 -34.09
CA ILE A 11 -14.22 -13.39 -32.64
C ILE A 11 -12.77 -13.16 -32.18
N LEU A 12 -11.77 -13.65 -32.93
CA LEU A 12 -10.36 -13.41 -32.64
C LEU A 12 -9.95 -11.93 -32.76
N PHE A 13 -10.53 -11.18 -33.70
CA PHE A 13 -10.33 -9.73 -33.81
C PHE A 13 -11.12 -8.92 -32.76
N SER A 14 -12.23 -9.42 -32.21
CA SER A 14 -12.91 -8.72 -31.11
C SER A 14 -12.17 -8.86 -29.76
N PHE A 15 -11.20 -9.77 -29.69
CA PHE A 15 -10.19 -9.81 -28.62
C PHE A 15 -8.95 -8.97 -28.92
N SER A 16 -8.94 -8.17 -30.01
CA SER A 16 -7.82 -7.25 -30.25
C SER A 16 -7.83 -6.14 -29.20
N VAL A 17 -7.07 -6.39 -28.12
CA VAL A 17 -6.19 -5.44 -27.45
C VAL A 17 -6.76 -4.02 -27.39
N ASN A 18 -7.59 -3.75 -26.38
CA ASN A 18 -7.52 -2.43 -25.77
C ASN A 18 -6.12 -2.34 -25.17
N ALA A 19 -5.17 -1.83 -25.97
CA ALA A 19 -3.86 -1.48 -25.48
C ALA A 19 -4.07 -0.54 -24.30
N GLN A 20 -3.48 -0.89 -23.17
CA GLN A 20 -3.57 -0.09 -21.96
C GLN A 20 -3.00 1.30 -22.24
N THR A 21 -3.85 2.32 -22.23
CA THR A 21 -3.39 3.69 -22.48
C THR A 21 -2.78 4.24 -21.20
N ILE A 22 -1.62 4.88 -21.31
CA ILE A 22 -0.98 5.58 -20.19
C ILE A 22 -1.43 7.04 -20.22
N ARG A 23 -2.20 7.43 -19.21
CA ARG A 23 -2.56 8.82 -18.91
C ARG A 23 -1.53 9.37 -17.94
N ARG A 24 -0.72 10.33 -18.39
CA ARG A 24 0.35 10.94 -17.60
C ARG A 24 -0.24 12.09 -16.79
N VAL A 25 0.14 12.23 -15.53
CA VAL A 25 -0.28 13.33 -14.68
C VAL A 25 0.93 14.16 -14.31
N ASN A 26 0.99 15.37 -14.86
CA ASN A 26 2.05 16.33 -14.64
C ASN A 26 1.49 17.75 -14.78
N ASN A 27 1.57 18.55 -13.70
CA ASN A 27 1.08 19.93 -13.68
C ASN A 27 2.20 20.95 -13.87
N THR A 28 3.38 20.53 -14.36
CA THR A 28 4.45 21.45 -14.74
C THR A 28 3.98 22.34 -15.90
N PRO A 29 4.02 23.68 -15.77
CA PRO A 29 3.58 24.59 -16.83
C PRO A 29 4.32 24.33 -18.15
N GLY A 30 3.59 24.37 -19.27
CA GLY A 30 4.16 24.22 -20.62
C GLY A 30 4.20 22.79 -21.17
N LEU A 31 3.81 21.78 -20.39
CA LEU A 31 3.59 20.42 -20.89
C LEU A 31 2.22 20.32 -21.55
N ASN A 32 2.18 20.29 -22.88
CA ASN A 32 0.94 20.30 -23.69
C ASN A 32 0.72 18.99 -24.48
N ASP A 33 1.27 17.87 -24.01
CA ASP A 33 1.09 16.58 -24.69
C ASP A 33 -0.38 16.09 -24.55
N PRO A 34 -1.00 15.51 -25.60
CA PRO A 34 -2.41 15.10 -25.59
C PRO A 34 -2.83 14.09 -24.50
N ASN A 35 -1.87 13.41 -23.87
CA ASN A 35 -2.09 12.43 -22.80
C ASN A 35 -1.53 12.89 -21.44
N VAL A 36 -1.19 14.17 -21.30
CA VAL A 36 -0.73 14.76 -20.04
C VAL A 36 -1.85 15.60 -19.44
N TYR A 37 -2.15 15.34 -18.17
CA TYR A 37 -3.21 16.01 -17.42
C TYR A 37 -2.62 16.69 -16.19
N ALA A 38 -3.16 17.87 -15.85
CA ALA A 38 -2.72 18.61 -14.67
C ALA A 38 -3.26 18.04 -13.35
N THR A 39 -4.30 17.20 -13.40
CA THR A 39 -4.91 16.59 -12.20
C THR A 39 -5.16 15.11 -12.41
N ALA A 40 -5.13 14.34 -11.33
CA ALA A 40 -5.41 12.91 -11.40
C ALA A 40 -6.87 12.62 -11.78
N GLN A 41 -7.82 13.45 -11.34
CA GLN A 41 -9.22 13.30 -11.72
C GLN A 41 -9.42 13.51 -13.23
N ALA A 42 -8.79 14.51 -13.85
CA ALA A 42 -8.91 14.72 -15.29
C ALA A 42 -8.34 13.53 -16.10
N ALA A 43 -7.22 12.95 -15.64
CA ALA A 43 -6.68 11.73 -16.22
C ALA A 43 -7.64 10.53 -16.08
N HIS A 44 -8.32 10.39 -14.93
CA HIS A 44 -9.32 9.36 -14.70
C HIS A 44 -10.57 9.54 -15.56
N ASP A 45 -11.05 10.76 -15.71
CA ASP A 45 -12.23 11.07 -16.52
C ASP A 45 -11.98 10.66 -17.98
N ALA A 46 -10.78 10.94 -18.50
CA ALA A 46 -10.34 10.56 -19.84
C ALA A 46 -9.94 9.08 -20.00
N ALA A 47 -9.67 8.37 -18.90
CA ALA A 47 -9.25 6.97 -18.92
C ALA A 47 -10.40 6.02 -19.29
N ALA A 48 -10.09 4.99 -20.07
CA ALA A 48 -10.95 3.82 -20.23
C ALA A 48 -10.71 2.80 -19.10
N PRO A 49 -11.64 1.86 -18.85
CA PRO A 49 -11.38 0.76 -17.93
C PRO A 49 -10.10 -0.01 -18.31
N ASN A 50 -9.30 -0.32 -17.30
CA ASN A 50 -7.98 -0.94 -17.35
C ASN A 50 -6.82 -0.03 -17.80
N ASP A 51 -7.02 1.25 -18.09
CA ASP A 51 -5.92 2.19 -18.37
C ASP A 51 -4.97 2.37 -17.17
N ILE A 52 -3.77 2.92 -17.45
CA ILE A 52 -2.81 3.36 -16.42
C ILE A 52 -2.92 4.86 -16.24
N ILE A 53 -2.97 5.31 -14.99
CA ILE A 53 -2.69 6.69 -14.60
C ILE A 53 -1.28 6.73 -14.00
N SER A 54 -0.35 7.41 -14.67
CA SER A 54 1.04 7.54 -14.25
C SER A 54 1.27 8.92 -13.64
N LEU A 55 1.51 8.98 -12.33
CA LEU A 55 1.83 10.22 -11.63
C LEU A 55 3.32 10.54 -11.81
N GLU A 56 3.62 11.70 -12.37
CA GLU A 56 5.00 12.11 -12.61
C GLU A 56 5.52 13.05 -11.51
N PRO A 57 6.83 13.13 -11.31
CA PRO A 57 7.43 14.22 -10.54
C PRO A 57 7.07 15.60 -11.11
N SER A 58 6.70 16.54 -10.25
CA SER A 58 6.39 17.93 -10.65
C SER A 58 6.86 18.95 -9.61
N ALA A 59 6.98 20.22 -10.04
CA ALA A 59 7.27 21.36 -9.17
C ALA A 59 6.11 21.70 -8.22
N SER A 60 4.86 21.39 -8.60
CA SER A 60 3.70 21.45 -7.70
C SER A 60 3.30 20.02 -7.35
N PRO A 61 3.64 19.52 -6.15
CA PRO A 61 3.54 18.09 -5.86
C PRO A 61 2.10 17.57 -5.78
N SER A 62 1.10 18.44 -5.60
CA SER A 62 -0.30 18.01 -5.44
C SER A 62 -1.02 17.85 -6.78
N TYR A 63 -1.63 16.68 -7.00
CA TYR A 63 -2.53 16.39 -8.12
C TYR A 63 -4.02 16.37 -7.73
N GLY A 64 -4.34 16.86 -6.53
CA GLY A 64 -5.70 16.94 -6.01
C GLY A 64 -6.23 15.61 -5.47
N SER A 65 -7.55 15.48 -5.41
CA SER A 65 -8.25 14.25 -5.03
C SER A 65 -8.65 13.44 -6.26
N LEU A 66 -8.79 12.12 -6.07
CA LEU A 66 -9.16 11.18 -7.12
C LEU A 66 -10.31 10.28 -6.69
N ASN A 67 -11.41 10.29 -7.45
CA ASN A 67 -12.53 9.37 -7.28
C ASN A 67 -12.52 8.32 -8.39
N VAL A 68 -12.16 7.10 -8.04
CA VAL A 68 -12.03 5.98 -8.94
C VAL A 68 -13.37 5.25 -9.03
N LEU A 69 -14.02 5.35 -10.20
CA LEU A 69 -15.33 4.74 -10.49
C LEU A 69 -15.29 3.71 -11.62
N LYS A 70 -14.09 3.37 -12.10
CA LYS A 70 -13.84 2.38 -13.15
C LYS A 70 -12.53 1.67 -12.80
N ARG A 71 -12.35 0.42 -13.23
CA ARG A 71 -11.09 -0.30 -13.03
C ARG A 71 -9.92 0.47 -13.65
N ILE A 72 -8.91 0.86 -12.87
CA ILE A 72 -7.70 1.53 -13.36
C ILE A 72 -6.46 1.06 -12.59
N ASN A 73 -5.27 1.29 -13.15
CA ASN A 73 -4.00 1.10 -12.46
C ASN A 73 -3.33 2.45 -12.24
N ILE A 74 -3.04 2.80 -11.00
CA ILE A 74 -2.38 4.06 -10.65
C ILE A 74 -0.95 3.74 -10.25
N VAL A 75 0.03 4.40 -10.87
CA VAL A 75 1.45 4.20 -10.60
C VAL A 75 2.13 5.53 -10.39
N GLY A 76 2.87 5.67 -9.29
CA GLY A 76 3.78 6.78 -9.05
C GLY A 76 5.22 6.31 -8.85
N PRO A 77 6.17 7.25 -8.64
CA PRO A 77 7.60 6.95 -8.56
C PRO A 77 8.05 6.41 -7.20
N GLY A 78 7.19 6.45 -6.17
CA GLY A 78 7.52 6.13 -4.78
C GLY A 78 7.56 7.38 -3.88
N TYR A 79 8.15 7.23 -2.70
CA TYR A 79 8.30 8.25 -1.65
C TYR A 79 9.71 8.21 -1.05
N TYR A 80 10.13 9.24 -0.29
CA TYR A 80 11.49 9.34 0.26
C TYR A 80 12.61 9.12 -0.78
N LEU A 81 12.40 9.57 -2.02
CA LEU A 81 13.31 9.38 -3.15
C LEU A 81 14.63 10.16 -3.00
N ASP A 82 14.65 11.15 -2.11
CA ASP A 82 15.78 11.99 -1.77
C ASP A 82 16.59 11.48 -0.55
N ILE A 83 15.97 10.69 0.31
CA ILE A 83 16.57 10.20 1.57
C ILE A 83 17.12 8.78 1.43
N ASN A 84 16.43 7.93 0.69
CA ASN A 84 16.86 6.56 0.47
C ASN A 84 17.91 6.48 -0.65
N PRO A 85 18.78 5.44 -0.66
CA PRO A 85 19.84 5.26 -1.66
C PRO A 85 19.30 4.89 -3.07
N ASN A 86 18.07 5.25 -3.37
CA ASN A 86 17.43 5.03 -4.65
C ASN A 86 17.88 6.13 -5.63
N ASN A 87 18.71 5.75 -6.60
CA ASN A 87 19.30 6.65 -7.60
C ASN A 87 18.27 7.11 -8.66
N PHE A 88 17.16 7.72 -8.25
CA PHE A 88 16.24 8.35 -9.20
C PHE A 88 16.87 9.59 -9.80
N PHE A 89 16.69 9.78 -11.10
CA PHE A 89 17.05 11.03 -11.78
C PHE A 89 16.26 12.22 -11.20
N ASP A 90 14.94 12.04 -11.00
CA ASP A 90 14.07 13.04 -10.37
C ASP A 90 13.57 12.55 -9.01
N LYS A 91 13.84 13.33 -7.97
CA LYS A 91 13.57 12.99 -6.57
C LYS A 91 12.25 13.59 -6.05
N ARG A 92 11.56 14.40 -6.86
CA ARG A 92 10.30 15.04 -6.46
C ARG A 92 9.19 13.98 -6.39
N GLN A 93 8.32 14.13 -5.39
CA GLN A 93 7.30 13.13 -5.05
C GLN A 93 5.90 13.69 -5.39
N PRO A 94 5.12 13.00 -6.23
CA PRO A 94 3.74 13.37 -6.45
C PRO A 94 2.87 12.94 -5.27
N ASN A 95 1.92 13.79 -4.91
CA ASN A 95 1.02 13.62 -3.78
C ASN A 95 -0.45 13.78 -4.24
N LEU A 96 -1.31 12.91 -3.74
CA LEU A 96 -2.76 13.02 -3.86
C LEU A 96 -3.39 13.36 -2.51
N SER A 97 -4.29 14.34 -2.49
CA SER A 97 -4.98 14.74 -1.26
C SER A 97 -5.81 13.58 -0.69
N SER A 98 -6.53 12.86 -1.55
CA SER A 98 -7.25 11.64 -1.18
C SER A 98 -7.55 10.79 -2.40
N ILE A 99 -7.72 9.48 -2.19
CA ILE A 99 -8.20 8.54 -3.22
C ILE A 99 -9.41 7.81 -2.68
N THR A 100 -10.48 7.75 -3.46
CA THR A 100 -11.67 6.94 -3.15
C THR A 100 -11.88 5.93 -4.26
N PHE A 101 -11.80 4.65 -3.93
CA PHE A 101 -12.22 3.55 -4.81
C PHE A 101 -13.71 3.30 -4.61
N GLY A 102 -14.54 3.98 -5.40
CA GLY A 102 -16.00 3.83 -5.38
C GLY A 102 -16.48 2.61 -6.18
N ASN A 103 -17.78 2.32 -6.09
CA ASN A 103 -18.37 1.18 -6.81
C ASN A 103 -18.16 1.32 -8.33
N GLY A 104 -17.69 0.25 -8.98
CA GLY A 104 -17.22 0.23 -10.37
C GLY A 104 -15.69 0.19 -10.51
N SER A 105 -14.94 0.40 -9.44
CA SER A 105 -13.47 0.35 -9.39
C SER A 105 -12.89 -1.02 -9.05
N ALA A 106 -13.71 -2.07 -8.92
CA ALA A 106 -13.27 -3.40 -8.58
C ALA A 106 -12.03 -3.85 -9.38
N ASN A 107 -11.06 -4.46 -8.69
CA ASN A 107 -9.78 -4.89 -9.25
C ASN A 107 -8.86 -3.74 -9.75
N SER A 108 -9.05 -2.51 -9.24
CA SER A 108 -8.09 -1.43 -9.44
C SER A 108 -6.85 -1.62 -8.56
N THR A 109 -5.74 -1.02 -9.00
CA THR A 109 -4.49 -1.03 -8.26
C THR A 109 -3.95 0.38 -8.07
N VAL A 110 -3.26 0.61 -6.97
CA VAL A 110 -2.47 1.82 -6.73
C VAL A 110 -1.12 1.45 -6.15
N MET A 111 -0.07 2.02 -6.75
CA MET A 111 1.31 1.73 -6.40
C MET A 111 2.21 2.95 -6.41
N GLY A 112 3.12 3.06 -5.43
CA GLY A 112 4.24 4.00 -5.51
C GLY A 112 3.84 5.46 -5.39
N ILE A 113 2.80 5.78 -4.61
CA ILE A 113 2.31 7.15 -4.46
C ILE A 113 2.42 7.64 -3.02
N GLU A 114 2.35 8.95 -2.84
CA GLU A 114 2.00 9.57 -1.56
C GLU A 114 0.53 10.04 -1.58
N ALA A 115 -0.22 9.78 -0.52
CA ALA A 115 -1.56 10.35 -0.37
C ALA A 115 -1.95 10.58 1.09
N SER A 116 -2.80 11.57 1.38
CA SER A 116 -3.26 11.75 2.78
C SER A 116 -4.17 10.61 3.22
N SER A 117 -5.06 10.12 2.36
CA SER A 117 -5.95 9.00 2.70
C SER A 117 -6.37 8.20 1.50
N ILE A 118 -6.63 6.91 1.72
CA ILE A 118 -7.24 6.01 0.74
C ILE A 118 -8.53 5.43 1.33
N SER A 119 -9.65 5.64 0.66
CA SER A 119 -10.94 5.02 0.98
C SER A 119 -11.22 3.87 0.00
N ILE A 120 -11.31 2.65 0.52
CA ILE A 120 -11.61 1.44 -0.24
C ILE A 120 -13.09 1.11 -0.07
N ARG A 121 -13.89 1.30 -1.12
CA ARG A 121 -15.32 1.00 -1.12
C ARG A 121 -15.72 -0.03 -2.17
N ASP A 122 -14.79 -0.45 -3.02
CA ASP A 122 -14.96 -1.54 -3.97
C ASP A 122 -14.14 -2.79 -3.61
N VAL A 123 -14.46 -3.92 -4.22
CA VAL A 123 -13.81 -5.20 -3.95
C VAL A 123 -12.49 -5.36 -4.71
N ASN A 124 -11.60 -6.22 -4.19
CA ASN A 124 -10.36 -6.62 -4.84
C ASN A 124 -9.41 -5.44 -5.15
N ILE A 125 -9.44 -4.37 -4.36
CA ILE A 125 -8.53 -3.24 -4.52
C ILE A 125 -7.15 -3.60 -3.98
N THR A 126 -6.10 -3.32 -4.75
CA THR A 126 -4.71 -3.48 -4.31
C THR A 126 -4.08 -2.12 -4.03
N VAL A 127 -3.62 -1.92 -2.80
CA VAL A 127 -2.82 -0.77 -2.38
C VAL A 127 -1.44 -1.27 -2.02
N SER A 128 -0.44 -0.87 -2.79
CA SER A 128 0.91 -1.39 -2.57
C SER A 128 2.00 -0.34 -2.68
N ARG A 129 3.05 -0.43 -1.87
CA ARG A 129 4.21 0.46 -2.02
C ARG A 129 3.84 1.95 -1.96
N CYS A 130 2.83 2.31 -1.19
CA CYS A 130 2.39 3.69 -1.01
C CYS A 130 2.85 4.24 0.35
N LYS A 131 2.97 5.56 0.44
CA LYS A 131 3.03 6.29 1.72
C LYS A 131 1.69 6.99 1.91
N VAL A 132 0.96 6.60 2.95
CA VAL A 132 -0.37 7.15 3.21
C VAL A 132 -0.57 7.48 4.68
N SER A 133 -1.38 8.48 5.01
CA SER A 133 -1.69 8.71 6.43
C SER A 133 -2.65 7.63 6.93
N SER A 134 -3.73 7.32 6.21
CA SER A 134 -4.67 6.27 6.62
C SER A 134 -5.33 5.54 5.45
N ILE A 135 -5.79 4.32 5.73
CA ILE A 135 -6.61 3.52 4.80
C ILE A 135 -7.93 3.16 5.50
N GLY A 136 -9.05 3.50 4.88
CA GLY A 136 -10.37 3.21 5.44
C GLY A 136 -11.22 2.39 4.48
N HIS A 137 -11.84 1.33 4.97
CA HIS A 137 -12.89 0.62 4.24
C HIS A 137 -14.25 1.17 4.61
N ALA A 138 -15.14 1.32 3.63
CA ALA A 138 -16.49 1.78 3.87
C ALA A 138 -17.46 1.21 2.84
N LYS A 139 -18.74 1.32 3.14
CA LYS A 139 -19.79 1.12 2.14
C LYS A 139 -19.65 2.12 1.00
N SER A 140 -19.87 1.66 -0.22
CA SER A 140 -19.92 2.55 -1.38
C SER A 140 -21.07 3.55 -1.30
N GLY A 141 -22.21 3.17 -0.69
CA GLY A 141 -23.45 3.95 -0.72
C GLY A 141 -24.13 4.01 -2.09
N ASN A 142 -23.49 3.46 -3.12
CA ASN A 142 -23.96 3.39 -4.49
C ASN A 142 -24.03 1.93 -4.92
N PHE A 143 -25.04 1.58 -5.73
CA PHE A 143 -25.24 0.25 -6.29
C PHE A 143 -24.78 0.22 -7.75
N VAL A 144 -24.05 -0.82 -8.13
CA VAL A 144 -23.68 -1.11 -9.53
C VAL A 144 -24.12 -2.54 -9.80
N GLY A 145 -24.94 -2.75 -10.83
CA GLY A 145 -25.52 -4.07 -11.11
C GLY A 145 -26.41 -4.61 -9.97
N GLY A 146 -26.99 -3.73 -9.14
CA GLY A 146 -27.83 -4.12 -7.99
C GLY A 146 -27.04 -4.52 -6.74
N VAL A 147 -25.71 -4.41 -6.74
CA VAL A 147 -24.85 -4.79 -5.61
C VAL A 147 -24.18 -3.55 -5.01
N GLU A 148 -24.31 -3.39 -3.69
CA GLU A 148 -23.50 -2.45 -2.90
C GLU A 148 -22.16 -3.12 -2.56
N SER A 149 -21.06 -2.41 -2.75
CA SER A 149 -19.74 -2.90 -2.33
C SER A 149 -19.32 -2.30 -0.99
N ILE A 150 -18.54 -3.09 -0.24
CA ILE A 150 -18.12 -2.81 1.14
C ILE A 150 -16.60 -2.97 1.34
N GLY A 151 -15.81 -2.89 0.26
CA GLY A 151 -14.36 -2.88 0.34
C GLY A 151 -13.69 -4.25 0.61
N ASN A 152 -14.37 -5.36 0.32
CA ASN A 152 -13.86 -6.70 0.63
C ASN A 152 -12.69 -7.14 -0.25
N ASN A 153 -11.95 -8.14 0.20
CA ASN A 153 -10.87 -8.79 -0.55
C ASN A 153 -9.74 -7.83 -0.97
N SER A 154 -9.54 -6.75 -0.22
CA SER A 154 -8.46 -5.81 -0.53
C SER A 154 -7.09 -6.39 -0.14
N THR A 155 -6.07 -6.00 -0.90
CA THR A 155 -4.67 -6.36 -0.64
C THR A 155 -3.89 -5.09 -0.33
N ILE A 156 -3.42 -4.95 0.92
CA ILE A 156 -2.68 -3.78 1.41
C ILE A 156 -1.27 -4.25 1.76
N THR A 157 -0.30 -3.98 0.90
CA THR A 157 1.07 -4.53 1.07
C THR A 157 2.21 -3.55 0.85
N ASN A 158 3.31 -3.69 1.58
CA ASN A 158 4.52 -2.89 1.37
C ASN A 158 4.30 -1.38 1.52
N ASN A 159 3.33 -0.95 2.34
CA ASN A 159 3.00 0.46 2.51
C ASN A 159 3.59 1.02 3.79
N LEU A 160 3.93 2.32 3.76
CA LEU A 160 4.14 3.14 4.95
C LEU A 160 2.83 3.84 5.28
N ILE A 161 2.24 3.50 6.41
CA ILE A 161 0.92 3.99 6.84
C ILE A 161 1.12 4.78 8.13
N GLY A 162 0.93 6.10 8.10
CA GLY A 162 1.21 6.99 9.23
C GLY A 162 0.26 6.80 10.42
N SER A 163 -0.96 6.32 10.16
CA SER A 163 -2.03 6.09 11.15
C SER A 163 -2.56 4.67 11.02
N SER A 164 -3.85 4.49 10.72
CA SER A 164 -4.56 3.24 10.83
C SER A 164 -5.05 2.67 9.50
N ILE A 165 -5.31 1.35 9.53
CA ILE A 165 -6.18 0.67 8.57
C ILE A 165 -7.46 0.30 9.31
N ASN A 166 -8.61 0.82 8.89
CA ASN A 166 -9.84 0.63 9.64
C ASN A 166 -11.02 0.28 8.73
N GLY A 167 -11.82 -0.71 9.11
CA GLY A 167 -13.11 -0.94 8.48
C GLY A 167 -14.22 -0.11 9.13
N GLY A 168 -15.10 0.46 8.31
CA GLY A 168 -16.32 1.09 8.79
C GLY A 168 -17.28 0.02 9.31
N GLY A 169 -17.57 0.05 10.61
CA GLY A 169 -18.67 -0.71 11.20
C GLY A 169 -20.01 -0.20 10.68
N TYR A 170 -20.92 -1.10 10.35
CA TYR A 170 -22.28 -0.75 9.93
C TYR A 170 -23.31 -1.71 10.51
N ALA A 171 -24.49 -1.18 10.81
CA ALA A 171 -25.61 -1.98 11.29
C ALA A 171 -26.12 -2.90 10.16
N SER A 172 -26.38 -4.15 10.51
CA SER A 172 -26.93 -5.17 9.62
C SER A 172 -27.82 -6.14 10.41
N THR A 173 -28.32 -7.18 9.76
CA THR A 173 -29.06 -8.27 10.38
C THR A 173 -28.39 -9.62 10.10
N CYS A 174 -28.06 -10.35 11.17
CA CYS A 174 -27.41 -11.65 11.11
C CYS A 174 -28.37 -12.70 11.67
N GLY A 175 -28.94 -13.53 10.80
CA GLY A 175 -29.97 -14.51 11.22
C GLY A 175 -31.23 -13.84 11.79
N GLY A 176 -31.61 -12.67 11.27
CA GLY A 176 -32.78 -11.91 11.71
C GLY A 176 -32.56 -10.99 12.92
N ASN A 177 -31.42 -11.07 13.59
CA ASN A 177 -31.08 -10.21 14.74
C ASN A 177 -30.17 -9.04 14.33
N PRO A 178 -30.31 -7.85 14.95
CA PRO A 178 -29.37 -6.75 14.75
C PRO A 178 -27.93 -7.18 15.04
N CYS A 179 -27.02 -6.88 14.13
CA CYS A 179 -25.60 -7.13 14.29
C CYS A 179 -24.79 -5.99 13.68
N THR A 180 -23.52 -5.86 14.08
CA THR A 180 -22.57 -4.99 13.41
C THR A 180 -21.70 -5.82 12.48
N LEU A 181 -21.69 -5.46 11.20
CA LEU A 181 -20.75 -5.99 10.23
C LEU A 181 -19.66 -4.95 9.97
N TYR A 182 -18.51 -5.42 9.49
CA TYR A 182 -17.36 -4.60 9.20
C TYR A 182 -17.08 -4.58 7.70
N ALA A 183 -16.89 -3.37 7.16
CA ALA A 183 -16.26 -3.22 5.85
C ALA A 183 -14.84 -3.79 5.86
N GLY A 184 -14.32 -4.20 4.70
CA GLY A 184 -12.97 -4.78 4.63
C GLY A 184 -12.90 -6.21 5.19
N THR A 185 -13.79 -7.09 4.72
CA THR A 185 -13.73 -8.53 5.04
C THR A 185 -12.80 -9.27 4.09
N ASN A 186 -12.14 -10.33 4.57
CA ASN A 186 -11.26 -11.19 3.77
C ASN A 186 -10.09 -10.44 3.13
N CYS A 187 -9.53 -9.46 3.84
CA CYS A 187 -8.42 -8.66 3.35
C CYS A 187 -7.07 -9.31 3.68
N THR A 188 -6.04 -8.94 2.92
CA THR A 188 -4.65 -9.24 3.26
C THR A 188 -3.92 -7.94 3.57
N ILE A 189 -3.37 -7.85 4.78
CA ILE A 189 -2.57 -6.72 5.26
C ILE A 189 -1.19 -7.27 5.59
N SER A 190 -0.24 -7.08 4.69
CA SER A 190 1.08 -7.68 4.86
C SER A 190 2.24 -6.77 4.54
N ASN A 191 3.38 -6.99 5.21
CA ASN A 191 4.60 -6.27 4.87
C ASN A 191 4.46 -4.75 4.98
N ASN A 192 3.65 -4.22 5.89
CA ASN A 192 3.47 -2.77 6.05
C ASN A 192 4.22 -2.26 7.29
N LEU A 193 4.63 -1.00 7.22
CA LEU A 193 4.99 -0.17 8.37
C LEU A 193 3.74 0.61 8.78
N ILE A 194 3.19 0.34 9.96
CA ILE A 194 1.89 0.87 10.40
C ILE A 194 2.11 1.72 11.65
N GLY A 195 1.78 3.00 11.57
CA GLY A 195 1.99 3.98 12.63
C GLY A 195 0.99 3.87 13.78
N GLN A 196 -0.13 3.17 13.60
CA GLN A 196 -1.08 2.99 14.68
C GLN A 196 -1.65 1.56 14.73
N TYR A 197 -2.90 1.39 14.30
CA TYR A 197 -3.64 0.15 14.50
C TYR A 197 -4.31 -0.34 13.23
N VAL A 198 -4.62 -1.63 13.20
CA VAL A 198 -5.61 -2.24 12.31
C VAL A 198 -6.85 -2.52 13.14
N GLY A 199 -8.03 -2.12 12.65
CA GLY A 199 -9.24 -2.43 13.40
C GLY A 199 -10.53 -2.47 12.64
N SER A 200 -11.58 -2.95 13.30
CA SER A 200 -12.94 -3.08 12.75
C SER A 200 -12.95 -3.83 11.40
N MET A 201 -12.32 -5.01 11.35
CA MET A 201 -12.23 -5.84 10.13
C MET A 201 -12.55 -7.30 10.47
N SER A 202 -12.85 -8.12 9.46
CA SER A 202 -13.15 -9.54 9.69
C SER A 202 -12.54 -10.48 8.67
N ALA A 203 -12.23 -11.71 9.09
CA ALA A 203 -11.59 -12.73 8.27
C ALA A 203 -10.30 -12.24 7.57
N THR A 204 -9.56 -11.33 8.19
CA THR A 204 -8.39 -10.68 7.60
C THR A 204 -7.12 -11.45 7.95
N ILE A 205 -6.17 -11.49 7.00
CA ILE A 205 -4.81 -11.95 7.25
C ILE A 205 -3.93 -10.74 7.53
N ILE A 206 -3.38 -10.65 8.74
CA ILE A 206 -2.51 -9.56 9.19
C ILE A 206 -1.14 -10.17 9.51
N ASN A 207 -0.20 -10.07 8.57
CA ASN A 207 1.08 -10.74 8.72
C ASN A 207 2.30 -9.94 8.27
N TYR A 208 3.45 -10.18 8.91
CA TYR A 208 4.69 -9.50 8.56
C TYR A 208 4.56 -7.97 8.57
N ASN A 209 3.82 -7.38 9.49
CA ASN A 209 3.75 -5.92 9.64
C ASN A 209 4.60 -5.49 10.83
N THR A 210 5.07 -4.24 10.80
CA THR A 210 5.70 -3.59 11.94
C THR A 210 4.81 -2.43 12.39
N PHE A 211 4.32 -2.50 13.63
CA PHE A 211 3.43 -1.53 14.22
C PHE A 211 4.17 -0.59 15.17
N MET A 212 3.87 0.71 15.10
CA MET A 212 4.22 1.68 16.14
C MET A 212 3.21 1.59 17.28
N TRP A 213 3.67 1.87 18.49
CA TRP A 213 2.76 2.14 19.58
C TRP A 213 1.89 3.37 19.27
N HIS A 214 0.58 3.24 19.50
CA HIS A 214 -0.34 4.36 19.43
C HIS A 214 -0.88 4.73 20.81
N SER A 215 -0.99 6.04 21.04
CA SER A 215 -1.56 6.60 22.28
C SER A 215 -3.00 6.18 22.55
N SER A 216 -3.76 5.69 21.55
CA SER A 216 -5.11 5.12 21.77
C SER A 216 -5.11 3.77 22.48
N GLY A 217 -3.95 3.14 22.62
CA GLY A 217 -3.79 2.01 23.50
C GLY A 217 -4.10 0.63 22.91
N TYR A 218 -3.97 0.43 21.59
CA TYR A 218 -3.93 -0.91 20.96
C TYR A 218 -3.31 -0.84 19.56
N ASN A 219 -2.88 -1.99 19.02
CA ASN A 219 -2.47 -2.13 17.63
C ASN A 219 -3.46 -2.95 16.79
N ILE A 220 -4.22 -3.85 17.43
CA ILE A 220 -5.28 -4.65 16.80
C ILE A 220 -6.53 -4.54 17.67
N SER A 221 -7.64 -4.02 17.11
CA SER A 221 -8.94 -3.91 17.81
C SER A 221 -10.12 -4.22 16.92
N ASP A 222 -11.15 -4.86 17.47
CA ASP A 222 -12.37 -5.22 16.72
C ASP A 222 -12.06 -6.00 15.43
N VAL A 223 -11.01 -6.83 15.48
CA VAL A 223 -10.61 -7.69 14.38
C VAL A 223 -11.14 -9.10 14.65
N ILE A 224 -12.10 -9.55 13.86
CA ILE A 224 -12.87 -10.77 14.12
C ILE A 224 -12.46 -11.92 13.20
N GLY A 225 -12.33 -13.14 13.72
CA GLY A 225 -12.12 -14.35 12.93
C GLY A 225 -10.89 -14.29 12.02
N SER A 226 -9.86 -13.55 12.44
CA SER A 226 -8.71 -13.19 11.62
C SER A 226 -7.44 -13.92 12.07
N THR A 227 -6.36 -13.76 11.31
CA THR A 227 -5.05 -14.29 11.67
C THR A 227 -4.06 -13.15 11.84
N VAL A 228 -3.34 -13.12 12.96
CA VAL A 228 -2.32 -12.11 13.28
C VAL A 228 -1.00 -12.82 13.50
N THR A 229 -0.10 -12.81 12.51
CA THR A 229 1.12 -13.63 12.56
C THR A 229 2.38 -12.93 12.08
N ASN A 230 3.54 -13.30 12.63
CA ASN A 230 4.85 -12.80 12.16
C ASN A 230 4.99 -11.26 12.21
N ASN A 231 4.22 -10.57 13.06
CA ASN A 231 4.27 -9.12 13.20
C ASN A 231 5.23 -8.69 14.31
N ILE A 232 5.73 -7.45 14.22
CA ILE A 232 6.44 -6.77 15.31
C ILE A 232 5.53 -5.64 15.81
N PHE A 233 5.23 -5.65 17.10
CA PHE A 233 4.50 -4.60 17.80
C PHE A 233 5.48 -3.83 18.69
N ASP A 234 5.82 -2.61 18.28
CA ASP A 234 6.59 -1.73 19.15
C ASP A 234 5.66 -1.16 20.22
N ALA A 235 5.73 -1.69 21.44
CA ALA A 235 4.92 -1.23 22.58
C ALA A 235 5.80 -0.69 23.71
N ARG A 236 7.00 -0.17 23.39
CA ARG A 236 7.97 0.32 24.39
C ARG A 236 7.46 1.45 25.28
N SER A 237 6.47 2.20 24.79
CA SER A 237 5.86 3.34 25.48
C SER A 237 4.55 2.94 26.19
N ALA A 238 4.15 1.68 26.12
CA ALA A 238 2.96 1.18 26.79
C ALA A 238 3.21 0.94 28.29
N THR A 239 2.15 1.00 29.08
CA THR A 239 2.17 0.61 30.49
C THR A 239 2.14 -0.91 30.67
N SER A 240 2.54 -1.38 31.85
CA SER A 240 2.43 -2.81 32.19
C SER A 240 0.96 -3.27 32.16
N GLY A 241 0.70 -4.48 31.68
CA GLY A 241 -0.65 -5.06 31.52
C GLY A 241 -1.36 -4.69 30.22
N TYR A 242 -0.72 -3.89 29.37
CA TYR A 242 -1.22 -3.52 28.05
C TYR A 242 -1.36 -4.70 27.10
N LEU A 243 -2.44 -4.74 26.31
CA LEU A 243 -2.63 -5.74 25.25
C LEU A 243 -2.50 -5.10 23.86
N VAL A 244 -1.55 -5.57 23.04
CA VAL A 244 -1.42 -5.10 21.64
C VAL A 244 -2.56 -5.62 20.76
N ILE A 245 -3.16 -6.75 21.15
CA ILE A 245 -4.34 -7.35 20.55
C ILE A 245 -5.43 -7.38 21.63
N THR A 246 -6.49 -6.62 21.43
CA THR A 246 -7.55 -6.43 22.42
C THR A 246 -8.52 -7.62 22.47
N THR A 247 -9.25 -7.74 23.58
CA THR A 247 -10.18 -8.85 23.86
C THR A 247 -11.45 -8.83 22.99
N ASN A 248 -11.82 -7.69 22.42
CA ASN A 248 -12.91 -7.59 21.43
C ASN A 248 -12.52 -8.14 20.03
N SER A 249 -11.25 -8.51 19.82
CA SER A 249 -10.79 -9.18 18.59
C SER A 249 -11.15 -10.69 18.61
N SER A 250 -12.45 -10.99 18.67
CA SER A 250 -12.97 -12.35 18.90
C SER A 250 -12.67 -13.33 17.75
N GLY A 251 -12.40 -14.59 18.09
CA GLY A 251 -12.09 -15.64 17.09
C GLY A 251 -10.78 -15.42 16.32
N THR A 252 -9.98 -14.41 16.69
CA THR A 252 -8.71 -14.11 16.04
C THR A 252 -7.57 -14.90 16.66
N THR A 253 -6.77 -15.56 15.82
CA THR A 253 -5.59 -16.31 16.25
C THR A 253 -4.34 -15.45 16.17
N SER A 254 -3.46 -15.55 17.17
CA SER A 254 -2.20 -14.81 17.23
C SER A 254 -1.02 -15.76 17.48
N SER A 255 -0.02 -15.74 16.60
CA SER A 255 1.16 -16.62 16.70
C SER A 255 2.40 -16.02 16.05
N ASN A 256 3.58 -16.33 16.57
CA ASN A 256 4.89 -15.92 16.04
C ASN A 256 5.03 -14.39 15.92
N ASN A 257 4.36 -13.64 16.79
CA ASN A 257 4.50 -12.19 16.86
C ASN A 257 5.52 -11.79 17.93
N ILE A 258 6.07 -10.58 17.82
CA ILE A 258 6.97 -10.00 18.81
C ILE A 258 6.34 -8.73 19.37
N CYS A 259 6.32 -8.60 20.69
CA CYS A 259 5.97 -7.38 21.39
C CYS A 259 7.20 -6.80 22.07
N LEU A 260 7.50 -5.53 21.78
CA LEU A 260 8.65 -4.83 22.33
C LEU A 260 8.27 -4.12 23.64
N GLY A 261 9.10 -4.24 24.66
CA GLY A 261 9.00 -3.48 25.91
C GLY A 261 7.96 -3.96 26.94
N VAL A 262 6.86 -4.60 26.53
CA VAL A 262 5.83 -5.12 27.45
C VAL A 262 5.35 -6.53 27.09
N ASN A 263 4.63 -7.16 28.01
CA ASN A 263 4.00 -8.47 27.82
C ASN A 263 2.56 -8.30 27.29
N GLY A 264 2.43 -7.83 26.04
CA GLY A 264 1.12 -7.49 25.46
C GLY A 264 0.52 -8.49 24.47
N LEU A 265 1.23 -9.56 24.15
CA LEU A 265 0.72 -10.65 23.32
C LEU A 265 0.18 -11.80 24.18
N PRO A 266 -0.81 -12.56 23.68
CA PRO A 266 -1.30 -13.75 24.36
C PRO A 266 -0.18 -14.80 24.53
N THR A 267 -0.30 -15.61 25.58
CA THR A 267 0.62 -16.73 25.84
C THR A 267 0.46 -17.83 24.79
N GLY A 268 1.55 -18.56 24.51
CA GLY A 268 1.57 -19.62 23.51
C GLY A 268 1.77 -19.13 22.08
N GLY A 269 1.58 -20.02 21.10
CA GLY A 269 1.66 -19.70 19.67
C GLY A 269 3.03 -19.22 19.17
N GLY A 270 4.11 -19.40 19.93
CA GLY A 270 5.43 -18.89 19.56
C GLY A 270 5.58 -17.36 19.67
N ASN A 271 4.67 -16.67 20.37
CA ASN A 271 4.78 -15.23 20.59
C ASN A 271 5.94 -14.89 21.54
N ILE A 272 6.67 -13.82 21.22
CA ILE A 272 7.76 -13.27 22.04
C ILE A 272 7.27 -11.98 22.68
N ASN A 273 7.28 -11.93 24.01
CA ASN A 273 6.86 -10.77 24.80
C ASN A 273 8.06 -10.09 25.46
N GLY A 274 7.97 -8.77 25.70
CA GLY A 274 9.00 -8.01 26.41
C GLY A 274 10.36 -7.97 25.70
N ALA A 275 10.40 -8.14 24.38
CA ALA A 275 11.65 -8.10 23.64
C ALA A 275 12.30 -6.70 23.76
N ASN A 276 13.64 -6.66 23.85
CA ASN A 276 14.37 -5.41 24.00
C ASN A 276 14.27 -4.59 22.71
N PRO A 277 13.62 -3.41 22.73
CA PRO A 277 13.43 -2.60 21.52
C PRO A 277 14.75 -2.09 20.91
N ASN A 278 15.81 -1.94 21.71
CA ASN A 278 17.07 -1.31 21.29
C ASN A 278 17.92 -2.18 20.35
N ILE A 279 17.57 -3.46 20.16
CA ILE A 279 18.33 -4.41 19.34
C ILE A 279 17.53 -4.93 18.14
N ILE A 280 16.32 -4.40 17.90
CA ILE A 280 15.44 -4.94 16.86
C ILE A 280 15.80 -4.39 15.48
N PHE A 281 16.01 -3.08 15.41
CA PHE A 281 16.14 -2.32 14.16
C PHE A 281 17.52 -1.70 13.99
N ILE A 282 17.92 -1.46 12.75
CA ILE A 282 19.21 -0.82 12.43
C ILE A 282 19.19 0.68 12.79
N GLY A 283 20.37 1.24 13.09
CA GLY A 283 20.62 2.69 13.07
C GLY A 283 19.99 3.51 14.19
N THR A 284 18.95 3.03 14.86
CA THR A 284 18.28 3.74 15.96
C THR A 284 17.54 2.76 16.86
N SER A 285 17.51 3.07 18.15
CA SER A 285 16.68 2.33 19.08
C SER A 285 15.20 2.46 18.74
N ASN A 286 14.76 3.61 18.22
CA ASN A 286 13.37 3.92 17.90
C ASN A 286 13.24 4.51 16.48
N PRO A 287 13.02 3.68 15.44
CA PRO A 287 12.85 4.19 14.07
C PRO A 287 11.61 5.09 13.93
N PHE A 288 10.60 4.88 14.77
CA PHE A 288 9.37 5.68 14.76
C PHE A 288 9.54 7.11 15.27
N SER A 289 10.56 7.45 16.06
CA SER A 289 10.79 8.85 16.45
C SER A 289 11.49 9.66 15.36
N THR A 290 12.01 9.01 14.33
CA THR A 290 12.86 9.64 13.30
C THR A 290 12.39 9.38 11.87
N TYR A 291 11.30 8.63 11.65
CA TYR A 291 10.86 8.23 10.30
C TYR A 291 10.55 9.41 9.36
N ASN A 292 10.15 10.58 9.89
CA ASN A 292 9.97 11.77 9.07
C ASN A 292 11.28 12.34 8.52
N THR A 293 12.41 12.07 9.18
CA THR A 293 13.74 12.56 8.80
C THR A 293 14.57 11.50 8.10
N ASN A 294 14.55 10.27 8.61
CA ASN A 294 15.36 9.16 8.09
C ASN A 294 14.60 8.26 7.11
N GLY A 295 13.28 8.44 7.00
CA GLY A 295 12.43 7.63 6.15
C GLY A 295 12.15 6.25 6.74
N ASP A 296 11.96 5.28 5.84
CA ASP A 296 11.60 3.89 6.14
C ASP A 296 12.81 2.94 6.26
N LYS A 297 14.02 3.42 5.95
CA LYS A 297 15.24 2.59 5.98
C LYS A 297 15.60 2.07 7.37
N ASP A 298 15.28 2.83 8.41
CA ASP A 298 15.63 2.51 9.80
C ASP A 298 14.79 1.36 10.37
N PHE A 299 13.76 0.89 9.67
CA PHE A 299 12.92 -0.25 10.09
C PHE A 299 13.47 -1.62 9.69
N GLN A 300 14.60 -1.67 9.01
CA GLN A 300 15.28 -2.92 8.71
C GLN A 300 15.81 -3.56 10.00
N LEU A 301 15.86 -4.89 10.05
CA LEU A 301 16.28 -5.62 11.25
C LEU A 301 17.80 -5.50 11.48
N ALA A 302 18.20 -5.27 12.73
CA ALA A 302 19.60 -5.27 13.12
C ALA A 302 20.21 -6.67 13.08
N VAL A 303 21.53 -6.75 12.90
CA VAL A 303 22.29 -7.99 13.08
C VAL A 303 22.08 -8.50 14.52
N GLY A 304 21.71 -9.78 14.65
CA GLY A 304 21.42 -10.40 15.95
C GLY A 304 20.05 -10.03 16.51
N SER A 305 19.20 -9.31 15.77
CA SER A 305 17.83 -9.03 16.17
C SER A 305 17.07 -10.34 16.44
N PRO A 306 16.36 -10.47 17.57
CA PRO A 306 15.52 -11.64 17.84
C PRO A 306 14.40 -11.80 16.79
N ALA A 307 14.08 -10.73 16.05
CA ALA A 307 13.12 -10.80 14.95
C ALA A 307 13.63 -11.57 13.74
N LEU A 308 14.92 -11.90 13.65
CA LEU A 308 15.48 -12.62 12.52
C LEU A 308 14.99 -14.07 12.40
N THR A 309 14.52 -14.65 13.52
CA THR A 309 14.09 -16.06 13.59
C THR A 309 12.74 -16.25 14.28
N ALA A 310 12.01 -15.17 14.52
CA ALA A 310 10.78 -15.19 15.32
C ALA A 310 9.52 -15.57 14.53
N ALA A 311 9.56 -15.46 13.19
CA ALA A 311 8.43 -15.85 12.36
C ALA A 311 8.36 -17.37 12.20
N ALA A 312 7.20 -17.86 11.75
CA ALA A 312 6.97 -19.27 11.51
C ALA A 312 8.08 -19.89 10.63
N GLY A 313 8.57 -21.07 11.03
CA GLY A 313 9.66 -21.76 10.35
C GLY A 313 11.06 -21.18 10.60
N GLY A 314 11.22 -20.33 11.62
CA GLY A 314 12.51 -19.72 11.97
C GLY A 314 12.92 -18.59 11.03
N THR A 315 11.94 -17.97 10.37
CA THR A 315 12.16 -16.87 9.42
C THR A 315 12.07 -15.51 10.11
N GLN A 316 12.29 -14.44 9.34
CA GLN A 316 12.29 -13.08 9.87
C GLN A 316 10.85 -12.56 10.07
N ALA A 317 10.57 -11.90 11.19
CA ALA A 317 9.28 -11.24 11.46
C ALA A 317 9.29 -9.76 11.01
N GLY A 318 8.11 -9.16 10.95
CA GLY A 318 7.91 -7.73 10.64
C GLY A 318 7.95 -7.40 9.15
N ALA A 319 7.84 -6.11 8.84
CA ALA A 319 7.68 -5.59 7.47
C ALA A 319 8.71 -6.13 6.47
N PHE A 320 9.96 -6.29 6.91
CA PHE A 320 11.08 -6.74 6.08
C PHE A 320 11.28 -8.26 6.09
N GLY A 321 10.48 -9.03 6.83
CA GLY A 321 10.78 -10.42 7.14
C GLY A 321 10.32 -11.49 6.13
N ASN A 322 9.59 -11.10 5.08
CA ASN A 322 8.92 -12.03 4.15
C ASN A 322 9.72 -12.33 2.87
N GLY A 323 11.05 -12.44 2.98
CA GLY A 323 11.94 -12.79 1.85
C GLY A 323 11.70 -11.92 0.61
N ALA A 324 11.35 -12.56 -0.53
CA ALA A 324 11.12 -11.87 -1.80
C ALA A 324 9.95 -10.87 -1.78
N ASN A 325 9.02 -11.00 -0.84
CA ASN A 325 7.85 -10.14 -0.67
C ASN A 325 8.02 -9.13 0.47
N ALA A 326 9.23 -8.98 1.02
CA ALA A 326 9.54 -8.01 2.05
C ALA A 326 9.26 -6.57 1.60
N TYR A 327 9.03 -5.71 2.60
CA TYR A 327 8.89 -4.27 2.42
C TYR A 327 10.04 -3.70 1.58
N ARG A 328 9.70 -2.84 0.62
CA ARG A 328 10.66 -2.18 -0.26
C ARG A 328 10.79 -0.70 0.09
N LEU A 329 12.02 -0.28 0.36
CA LEU A 329 12.34 1.12 0.64
C LEU A 329 11.82 2.04 -0.46
N SER A 330 11.29 3.19 -0.03
CA SER A 330 10.68 4.20 -0.90
C SER A 330 9.43 3.74 -1.66
N GLY A 331 8.96 2.52 -1.49
CA GLY A 331 7.85 1.99 -2.28
C GLY A 331 8.07 2.10 -3.79
N VAL A 332 9.32 1.98 -4.25
CA VAL A 332 9.65 2.11 -5.67
C VAL A 332 8.89 1.04 -6.46
N PRO A 333 8.13 1.40 -7.51
CA PRO A 333 7.41 0.43 -8.34
C PRO A 333 8.39 -0.52 -9.04
N ASN A 334 7.88 -1.68 -9.47
CA ASN A 334 8.63 -2.65 -10.26
C ASN A 334 8.75 -2.25 -11.74
N THR A 335 8.71 -0.95 -12.01
CA THR A 335 8.97 -0.39 -13.33
C THR A 335 10.44 0.03 -13.43
N PRO A 336 11.08 -0.12 -14.61
CA PRO A 336 12.42 0.41 -14.82
C PRO A 336 12.46 1.91 -14.55
N ILE A 337 13.51 2.36 -13.87
CA ILE A 337 13.70 3.79 -13.56
C ILE A 337 14.88 4.36 -14.32
N VAL A 338 14.74 5.59 -14.79
CA VAL A 338 15.86 6.37 -15.32
C VAL A 338 16.66 6.90 -14.12
N THR A 339 17.95 6.58 -14.12
CA THR A 339 18.90 6.93 -13.07
C THR A 339 19.84 8.06 -13.49
N SER A 340 20.01 8.26 -14.79
CA SER A 340 20.78 9.35 -15.37
C SER A 340 20.28 9.68 -16.78
N PHE A 341 20.24 10.96 -17.09
CA PHE A 341 20.01 11.48 -18.44
C PHE A 341 21.05 12.58 -18.70
N ILE A 342 21.95 12.34 -19.65
CA ILE A 342 22.99 13.29 -20.06
C ILE A 342 22.76 13.60 -21.53
N SER A 343 22.67 14.88 -21.86
CA SER A 343 22.53 15.37 -23.24
C SER A 343 23.57 16.45 -23.52
N THR A 344 24.11 16.47 -24.75
CA THR A 344 25.01 17.55 -25.20
C THR A 344 24.27 18.85 -25.53
N GLY A 345 22.96 18.93 -25.28
CA GLY A 345 22.15 20.12 -25.51
C GLY A 345 21.44 20.08 -26.85
N SER A 346 21.77 21.00 -27.76
CA SER A 346 21.26 21.02 -29.12
C SER A 346 22.26 20.38 -30.09
N GLY A 347 21.77 19.55 -31.01
CA GLY A 347 22.54 19.05 -32.14
C GLY A 347 22.20 19.81 -33.43
N ASN A 348 23.11 19.75 -34.40
CA ASN A 348 22.87 20.20 -35.77
C ASN A 348 23.56 19.23 -36.75
N ASN A 349 23.54 19.56 -38.04
CA ASN A 349 24.12 18.69 -39.08
C ASN A 349 25.66 18.54 -38.99
N THR A 350 26.35 19.38 -38.21
CA THR A 350 27.80 19.33 -38.02
C THR A 350 28.22 18.87 -36.60
N THR A 351 27.34 18.99 -35.61
CA THR A 351 27.54 18.55 -34.23
C THR A 351 26.38 17.66 -33.80
N PRO A 352 26.52 16.33 -33.86
CA PRO A 352 25.43 15.42 -33.51
C PRO A 352 25.04 15.54 -32.04
N LEU A 353 23.73 15.45 -31.78
CA LEU A 353 23.18 15.36 -30.42
C LEU A 353 23.59 14.02 -29.81
N SER A 354 24.36 14.04 -28.72
CA SER A 354 24.70 12.83 -27.97
C SER A 354 23.85 12.74 -26.72
N ILE A 355 23.13 11.63 -26.56
CA ILE A 355 22.27 11.33 -25.41
C ILE A 355 22.76 10.05 -24.75
N THR A 356 22.98 10.11 -23.44
CA THR A 356 23.27 8.93 -22.62
C THR A 356 22.17 8.77 -21.58
N VAL A 357 21.51 7.61 -21.57
CA VAL A 357 20.47 7.26 -20.60
C VAL A 357 20.91 6.03 -19.82
N SER A 358 20.88 6.11 -18.49
CA SER A 358 21.11 4.95 -17.62
C SER A 358 19.80 4.51 -16.99
N VAL A 359 19.48 3.23 -17.10
CA VAL A 359 18.24 2.63 -16.60
C VAL A 359 18.58 1.53 -15.60
N ARG A 360 17.82 1.46 -14.50
CA ARG A 360 17.90 0.38 -13.51
C ARG A 360 16.59 -0.41 -13.49
N SER A 361 16.69 -1.73 -13.57
CA SER A 361 15.55 -2.62 -13.32
C SER A 361 15.24 -2.66 -11.81
N ASN A 362 13.95 -2.61 -11.45
CA ASN A 362 13.49 -2.66 -10.05
C ASN A 362 12.65 -3.93 -9.76
N ASN A 363 12.91 -5.02 -10.47
CA ASN A 363 12.22 -6.30 -10.23
C ASN A 363 12.61 -6.92 -8.89
#